data_AF-A0A518FNY4-F1
#
_entry.id   AF-A0A518FNY4-F1
#
_cell.length_a   1.000
_cell.length_b   1.000
_cell.length_c   1.000
_cell.angle_alpha   90.00
_cell.angle_beta   90.00
_cell.angle_gamma   90.00
#
_symmetry.space_group_name_H-M   'P 1'
#
loop_
_entity.id
_entity.type
_entity.pdbx_description
1 polymer ?
#
loop_
_entity_poly.entity_id
_entity_poly.type
_entity_poly.pdbx_seq_one_letter_code
_entity_poly.pdbx_strand_id
1 'polypeptide(L)'
;MFNLNDTNVILTGGLLLAIAWTLRRNFRAQHRSRNRDPLEEARSELSDLEKNQMNRLNQLEVKLYDFGREVEARSEDRLRVLDELLQEADQEINRLRTQLALAQQGPTADSSTSGPDILVYEQERKRLSASAEQRLMMVYLSQAGFSAQEISNCFQCSPQDVEKVLAEDIPRPDSETA
;
A
#
# COMPACT_ATOMS: atom_id res chain seq x y z
N MET A 1 -15.33 62.72 66.03
CA MET A 1 -14.04 62.06 65.82
C MET A 1 -14.33 60.68 65.23
N PHE A 2 -14.47 60.61 63.90
CA PHE A 2 -14.70 59.36 63.15
C PHE A 2 -13.62 59.25 62.09
N ASN A 3 -12.38 59.01 62.53
CA ASN A 3 -11.26 58.69 61.65
C ASN A 3 -11.05 57.17 61.67
N LEU A 4 -12.05 56.46 61.18
CA LEU A 4 -11.95 55.06 60.79
C LEU A 4 -12.53 54.95 59.38
N ASN A 5 -11.65 55.24 58.43
CA ASN A 5 -11.45 54.38 57.29
C ASN A 5 -12.48 54.50 56.13
N ASP A 6 -12.65 55.70 55.57
CA ASP A 6 -13.38 55.93 54.31
C ASP A 6 -12.91 54.96 53.20
N THR A 7 -11.61 54.66 53.16
CA THR A 7 -11.03 53.61 52.32
C THR A 7 -11.61 52.23 52.60
N ASN A 8 -11.78 51.81 53.86
CA ASN A 8 -12.42 50.52 54.16
C ASN A 8 -13.92 50.53 53.88
N VAL A 9 -14.61 51.67 53.99
CA VAL A 9 -16.04 51.77 53.62
C VAL A 9 -16.22 51.62 52.11
N ILE A 10 -15.35 52.28 51.32
CA ILE A 10 -15.33 52.14 49.85
C ILE A 10 -14.94 50.70 49.45
N LEU A 11 -13.96 50.12 50.13
CA LEU A 11 -13.45 48.77 49.83
C LEU A 11 -14.46 47.69 50.23
N THR A 12 -15.15 47.82 51.37
CA THR A 12 -16.25 46.92 51.77
C THR A 12 -17.48 47.09 50.88
N GLY A 13 -17.81 48.32 50.47
CA GLY A 13 -18.86 48.58 49.48
C GLY A 13 -18.57 47.94 48.11
N GLY A 14 -17.32 48.06 47.63
CA GLY A 14 -16.86 47.42 46.40
C GLY A 14 -16.88 45.88 46.51
N LEU A 15 -16.47 45.34 47.65
CA LEU A 15 -16.48 43.90 47.93
C LEU A 15 -17.92 43.35 47.94
N LEU A 16 -18.86 44.05 48.56
CA LEU A 16 -20.28 43.67 48.55
C LEU A 16 -20.88 43.70 47.14
N LEU A 17 -20.51 44.69 46.31
CA LEU A 17 -20.93 44.74 44.90
C LEU A 17 -20.34 43.59 44.09
N ALA A 18 -19.08 43.25 44.30
CA ALA A 18 -18.43 42.10 43.65
C ALA A 18 -19.10 40.78 44.06
N ILE A 19 -19.42 40.62 45.35
CA ILE A 19 -20.14 39.44 45.87
C ILE A 19 -21.57 39.38 45.30
N ALA A 20 -22.29 40.49 45.29
CA ALA A 20 -23.63 40.55 44.70
C ALA A 20 -23.61 40.24 43.19
N TRP A 21 -22.58 40.69 42.48
CA TRP A 21 -22.41 40.41 41.06
C TRP A 21 -22.07 38.94 40.78
N THR A 22 -21.19 38.33 41.57
CA THR A 22 -20.85 36.90 41.44
C THR A 22 -22.04 36.01 41.80
N LEU A 23 -22.79 36.34 42.87
CA LEU A 23 -24.04 35.66 43.21
C LEU A 23 -25.06 35.77 42.08
N ARG A 24 -25.30 36.97 41.54
CA ARG A 24 -26.23 37.18 40.42
C ARG A 24 -25.82 36.39 39.17
N ARG A 25 -24.51 36.32 38.88
CA ARG A 25 -23.97 35.52 37.77
C ARG A 25 -24.16 34.03 38.01
N ASN A 26 -23.93 33.56 39.23
CA ASN A 26 -24.05 32.15 39.61
C ASN A 26 -25.52 31.68 39.63
N PHE A 27 -26.44 32.47 40.17
CA PHE A 27 -27.88 32.18 40.12
C PHE A 27 -28.40 32.12 38.69
N ARG A 28 -27.97 33.03 37.79
CA ARG A 28 -28.34 32.95 36.36
C ARG A 28 -27.82 31.67 35.70
N ALA A 29 -26.60 31.24 36.02
CA ALA A 29 -26.05 29.98 35.51
C ALA A 29 -26.82 28.76 36.05
N GLN A 30 -27.17 28.77 37.34
CA GLN A 30 -27.92 27.69 38.00
C GLN A 30 -29.38 27.60 37.53
N HIS A 31 -30.03 28.73 37.22
CA HIS A 31 -31.35 28.73 36.59
C HIS A 31 -31.28 28.19 35.16
N ARG A 32 -30.21 28.50 34.42
CA ARG A 32 -30.01 27.97 33.07
C ARG A 32 -29.76 26.46 33.06
N SER A 33 -29.14 25.90 34.10
CA SER A 33 -28.98 24.44 34.23
C SER A 33 -30.25 23.74 34.73
N ARG A 34 -31.06 24.41 35.58
CA ARG A 34 -32.30 23.84 36.13
C ARG A 34 -33.46 23.81 35.13
N ASN A 35 -33.47 24.72 34.16
CA ASN A 35 -34.46 24.77 33.07
C ASN A 35 -33.93 24.13 31.76
N ARG A 36 -32.88 23.32 31.84
CA ARG A 36 -32.29 22.64 30.69
C ARG A 36 -33.07 21.36 30.45
N ASP A 37 -33.86 21.34 29.37
CA ASP A 37 -34.64 20.16 29.01
C ASP A 37 -33.71 19.08 28.44
N PRO A 38 -33.59 17.90 29.08
CA PRO A 38 -32.68 16.85 28.64
C PRO A 38 -33.05 16.30 27.26
N LEU A 39 -34.32 16.43 26.87
CA LEU A 39 -34.80 16.04 25.54
C LEU A 39 -34.36 17.00 24.44
N GLU A 40 -34.27 18.29 24.72
CA GLU A 40 -33.79 19.29 23.75
C GLU A 40 -32.29 19.16 23.55
N GLU A 41 -31.54 18.92 24.63
CA GLU A 41 -30.11 18.66 24.57
C GLU A 41 -29.80 17.39 23.76
N ALA A 42 -30.48 16.27 24.06
CA ALA A 42 -30.34 15.03 23.28
C ALA A 42 -30.69 15.22 21.79
N ARG A 43 -31.71 16.03 21.46
CA ARG A 43 -32.05 16.36 20.07
C ARG A 43 -30.97 17.21 19.40
N SER A 44 -30.41 18.18 20.12
CA SER A 44 -29.32 19.00 19.59
C SER A 44 -28.06 18.17 19.32
N GLU A 45 -27.71 17.27 20.25
CA GLU A 45 -26.60 16.33 20.10
C GLU A 45 -26.81 15.39 18.91
N LEU A 46 -28.03 14.84 18.74
CA LEU A 46 -28.36 14.03 17.56
C LEU A 46 -28.21 14.83 16.26
N SER A 47 -28.72 16.07 16.21
CA SER A 47 -28.60 16.92 15.03
C SER A 47 -27.14 17.27 14.69
N ASP A 48 -26.29 17.42 15.70
CA ASP A 48 -24.88 17.72 15.52
C ASP A 48 -24.11 16.47 15.10
N LEU A 49 -24.49 15.29 15.60
CA LEU A 49 -23.99 14.01 15.11
C LEU A 49 -24.39 13.78 13.64
N GLU A 50 -25.64 14.05 13.27
CA GLU A 50 -26.12 13.95 11.88
C GLU A 50 -25.34 14.89 10.95
N LYS A 51 -25.14 16.15 11.33
CA LYS A 51 -24.30 17.09 10.56
C LYS A 51 -22.87 16.61 10.45
N ASN A 52 -22.28 16.10 11.52
CA ASN A 52 -20.92 15.56 11.50
C ASN A 52 -20.80 14.34 10.59
N GLN A 53 -21.81 13.46 10.59
CA GLN A 53 -21.87 12.32 9.67
C GLN A 53 -22.01 12.78 8.21
N MET A 54 -22.89 13.76 7.94
CA MET A 54 -23.07 14.32 6.61
C MET A 54 -21.79 15.00 6.10
N ASN A 55 -21.11 15.78 6.95
CA ASN A 55 -19.83 16.40 6.63
C ASN A 55 -18.75 15.35 6.32
N ARG A 56 -18.73 14.25 7.08
CA ARG A 56 -17.81 13.13 6.83
C ARG A 56 -18.12 12.45 5.50
N LEU A 57 -19.40 12.29 5.15
CA LEU A 57 -19.82 11.72 3.87
C LEU A 57 -19.35 12.61 2.72
N ASN A 58 -19.60 13.93 2.79
CA ASN A 58 -19.13 14.88 1.77
C ASN A 58 -17.60 14.86 1.63
N GLN A 59 -16.86 14.74 2.73
CA GLN A 59 -15.40 14.61 2.67
C GLN A 59 -14.96 13.31 1.97
N LEU A 60 -15.66 12.20 2.20
CA LEU A 60 -15.38 10.94 1.53
C LEU A 60 -15.72 11.01 0.04
N GLU A 61 -16.81 11.68 -0.32
CA GLU A 61 -17.20 11.92 -1.71
C GLU A 61 -16.10 12.70 -2.45
N VAL A 62 -15.64 13.83 -1.89
CA VAL A 62 -14.54 14.61 -2.48
C VAL A 62 -13.28 13.76 -2.63
N LYS A 63 -12.90 12.99 -1.60
CA LYS A 63 -11.74 12.10 -1.67
C LYS A 63 -11.89 11.02 -2.75
N LEU A 64 -13.09 10.51 -2.95
CA LEU A 64 -13.36 9.50 -3.98
C LEU A 64 -13.20 10.10 -5.38
N TYR A 65 -13.68 11.33 -5.58
CA TYR A 65 -13.47 12.07 -6.82
C TYR A 65 -11.98 12.37 -7.07
N ASP A 66 -11.26 12.84 -6.06
CA ASP A 66 -9.82 13.12 -6.17
C ASP A 66 -9.03 11.86 -6.49
N PHE A 67 -9.35 10.75 -5.82
CA PHE A 67 -8.72 9.46 -6.08
C PHE A 67 -9.03 8.93 -7.48
N GLY A 68 -10.29 9.07 -7.94
CA GLY A 68 -10.68 8.70 -9.30
C GLY A 68 -9.86 9.47 -10.34
N ARG A 69 -9.71 10.78 -10.16
CA ARG A 69 -8.92 11.64 -11.04
C ARG A 69 -7.43 11.29 -11.00
N GLU A 70 -6.88 10.99 -9.82
CA GLU A 70 -5.47 10.59 -9.69
C GLU A 70 -5.20 9.25 -10.38
N VAL A 71 -6.10 8.27 -10.21
CA VAL A 71 -5.99 6.97 -10.88
C VAL A 71 -6.10 7.12 -12.39
N GLU A 72 -7.02 7.95 -12.87
CA GLU A 72 -7.16 8.24 -14.30
C GLU A 72 -5.87 8.84 -14.87
N ALA A 73 -5.32 9.89 -14.24
CA ALA A 73 -4.06 10.51 -14.67
C ALA A 73 -2.89 9.52 -14.67
N ARG A 74 -2.74 8.72 -13.59
CA ARG A 74 -1.69 7.68 -13.53
C ARG A 74 -1.90 6.59 -14.57
N SER A 75 -3.15 6.27 -14.91
CA SER A 75 -3.45 5.27 -15.94
C SER A 75 -3.13 5.79 -17.33
N GLU A 76 -3.44 7.06 -17.61
CA GLU A 76 -3.11 7.73 -18.87
C GLU A 76 -1.59 7.82 -19.07
N ASP A 77 -0.85 8.22 -18.03
CA ASP A 77 0.62 8.24 -18.06
C ASP A 77 1.20 6.85 -18.35
N ARG A 78 0.68 5.81 -17.69
CA ARG A 78 1.15 4.43 -17.91
C ARG A 78 0.81 3.93 -19.31
N LEU A 79 -0.39 4.24 -19.82
CA LEU A 79 -0.78 3.89 -21.19
C LEU A 79 0.15 4.56 -22.20
N ARG A 80 0.46 5.84 -22.00
CA ARG A 80 1.41 6.56 -22.85
C ARG A 80 2.80 5.93 -22.85
N VAL A 81 3.32 5.53 -21.69
CA VAL A 81 4.60 4.83 -21.60
C VAL A 81 4.55 3.48 -22.32
N LEU A 82 3.45 2.74 -22.19
CA LEU A 82 3.27 1.47 -22.89
C LEU A 82 3.21 1.66 -24.42
N ASP A 83 2.53 2.70 -24.90
CA ASP A 83 2.46 3.04 -26.32
C ASP A 83 3.85 3.40 -26.88
N GLU A 84 4.65 4.16 -26.11
CA GLU A 84 6.03 4.50 -26.48
C GLU A 84 6.91 3.24 -26.57
N LEU A 85 6.82 2.35 -25.58
CA LEU A 85 7.55 1.07 -25.57
C LEU A 85 7.12 0.14 -26.71
N LEU A 86 5.82 0.11 -27.05
CA LEU A 86 5.33 -0.64 -28.20
C LEU A 86 5.89 -0.09 -29.51
N GLN A 87 5.89 1.23 -29.65
CA GLN A 87 6.44 1.88 -30.84
C GLN A 87 7.95 1.62 -30.97
N GLU A 88 8.70 1.66 -29.86
CA GLU A 88 10.13 1.32 -29.83
C GLU A 88 10.36 -0.15 -30.21
N ALA A 89 9.58 -1.07 -29.63
CA ALA A 89 9.66 -2.49 -29.96
C ALA A 89 9.36 -2.76 -31.45
N ASP A 90 8.35 -2.11 -32.03
CA ASP A 90 8.03 -2.23 -33.46
C ASP A 90 9.17 -1.71 -34.35
N GLN A 91 9.82 -0.61 -33.96
CA GLN A 91 11.00 -0.10 -34.67
C GLN A 91 12.16 -1.10 -34.60
N GLU A 92 12.43 -1.67 -33.42
CA GLU A 92 13.47 -2.68 -33.21
C GLU A 92 13.19 -3.94 -34.04
N ILE A 93 11.94 -4.41 -34.06
CA ILE A 93 11.51 -5.56 -34.88
C ILE A 93 11.76 -5.27 -36.36
N ASN A 94 11.38 -4.09 -36.85
CA ASN A 94 11.59 -3.73 -38.25
C ASN A 94 13.09 -3.58 -38.58
N ARG A 95 13.89 -3.06 -37.66
CA ARG A 95 15.35 -3.02 -37.79
C ARG A 95 15.95 -4.42 -37.87
N LEU A 96 15.54 -5.34 -37.00
CA LEU A 96 16.01 -6.72 -37.03
C LEU A 96 15.57 -7.45 -38.31
N ARG A 97 14.32 -7.23 -38.75
CA ARG A 97 13.80 -7.79 -40.02
C ARG A 97 14.59 -7.29 -41.23
N THR A 98 14.92 -6.01 -41.27
CA THR A 98 15.74 -5.44 -42.37
C THR A 98 17.17 -5.98 -42.33
N GLN A 99 17.78 -6.13 -41.15
CA GLN A 99 19.09 -6.77 -41.01
C GLN A 99 19.08 -8.23 -41.46
N LEU A 100 18.05 -9.00 -41.11
CA LEU A 100 17.87 -10.38 -41.57
C LEU A 100 17.68 -10.45 -43.09
N ALA A 101 16.86 -9.57 -43.67
CA ALA A 101 16.66 -9.50 -45.11
C ALA A 101 17.97 -9.18 -45.85
N LEU A 102 18.79 -8.26 -45.32
CA LEU A 102 20.11 -7.94 -45.88
C LEU A 102 21.09 -9.11 -45.74
N ALA A 103 21.10 -9.81 -44.60
CA ALA A 103 21.94 -10.99 -44.39
C ALA A 103 21.56 -12.15 -45.34
N GLN A 104 20.27 -12.31 -45.64
CA GLN A 104 19.77 -13.33 -46.58
C GLN A 104 20.02 -12.98 -48.06
N GLN A 105 20.26 -11.70 -48.39
CA GLN A 105 20.57 -11.25 -49.76
C GLN A 105 22.08 -11.24 -50.08
N GLY A 106 22.94 -11.63 -49.13
CA GLY A 106 24.36 -11.92 -49.41
C GLY A 106 24.51 -13.12 -50.37
N PRO A 107 25.54 -13.14 -51.25
CA PRO A 107 25.62 -14.11 -52.33
C PRO A 107 25.69 -15.53 -51.77
N THR A 108 24.83 -16.39 -52.31
CA THR A 108 24.77 -17.82 -52.06
C THR A 108 26.16 -18.47 -52.02
N ALA A 109 26.61 -18.88 -50.84
CA ALA A 109 27.67 -19.87 -50.69
C ALA A 109 27.53 -20.55 -49.32
N ASP A 110 27.02 -21.77 -49.37
CA ASP A 110 27.37 -22.90 -48.49
C ASP A 110 27.60 -22.60 -47.00
N SER A 111 26.56 -22.78 -46.19
CA SER A 111 26.70 -23.53 -44.93
C SER A 111 25.33 -23.73 -44.29
N SER A 112 24.90 -24.97 -44.32
CA SER A 112 24.05 -25.58 -43.31
C SER A 112 24.61 -25.33 -41.91
N THR A 113 24.23 -24.23 -41.29
CA THR A 113 24.39 -24.01 -39.85
C THR A 113 23.08 -23.43 -39.35
N SER A 114 22.34 -24.26 -38.61
CA SER A 114 21.14 -23.89 -37.87
C SER A 114 21.24 -22.49 -37.30
N GLY A 115 20.33 -21.62 -37.70
CA GLY A 115 20.01 -20.45 -36.89
C GLY A 115 19.54 -20.92 -35.50
N PRO A 116 19.73 -20.11 -34.44
CA PRO A 116 19.21 -20.43 -33.12
C PRO A 116 17.68 -20.50 -33.23
N ASP A 117 17.16 -21.72 -33.17
CA ASP A 117 15.74 -22.00 -33.27
C ASP A 117 15.05 -21.39 -32.05
N ILE A 118 14.31 -20.29 -32.26
CA ILE A 118 13.66 -19.50 -31.20
C ILE A 118 12.70 -20.37 -30.35
N LEU A 119 12.21 -21.48 -30.93
CA LEU A 119 11.40 -22.47 -30.24
C LEU A 119 12.18 -23.24 -29.15
N VAL A 120 13.49 -23.40 -29.31
CA VAL A 120 14.35 -24.04 -28.30
C VAL A 120 14.46 -23.14 -27.07
N TYR A 121 14.59 -21.82 -27.24
CA TYR A 121 14.68 -20.89 -26.11
C TYR A 121 13.37 -20.74 -25.34
N GLU A 122 12.20 -20.76 -25.98
CA GLU A 122 10.92 -20.76 -25.24
C GLU A 122 10.70 -22.06 -24.49
N GLN A 123 11.05 -23.19 -25.09
CA GLN A 123 10.91 -24.50 -24.47
C GLN A 123 11.92 -24.68 -23.32
N GLU A 124 13.14 -24.18 -23.46
CA GLU A 124 14.12 -24.10 -22.39
C GLU A 124 13.69 -23.14 -21.29
N ARG A 125 13.17 -21.94 -21.62
CA ARG A 125 12.71 -20.98 -20.61
C ARG A 125 11.52 -21.51 -19.81
N LYS A 126 10.57 -22.20 -20.46
CA LYS A 126 9.46 -22.90 -19.78
C LYS A 126 9.94 -24.11 -18.97
N ARG A 127 10.95 -24.85 -19.43
CA ARG A 127 11.57 -25.94 -18.66
C ARG A 127 12.37 -25.41 -17.46
N LEU A 128 13.06 -24.29 -17.61
CA LEU A 128 13.83 -23.63 -16.56
C LEU A 128 12.91 -23.02 -15.50
N SER A 129 11.80 -22.37 -15.90
CA SER A 129 10.80 -21.87 -14.96
C SER A 129 10.08 -23.00 -14.23
N ALA A 130 9.69 -24.06 -14.95
CA ALA A 130 9.12 -25.26 -14.35
C ALA A 130 10.11 -25.94 -13.39
N SER A 131 11.40 -25.99 -13.72
CA SER A 131 12.43 -26.55 -12.85
C SER A 131 12.67 -25.70 -11.60
N ALA A 132 12.69 -24.37 -11.71
CA ALA A 132 12.90 -23.46 -10.57
C ALA A 132 11.72 -23.51 -9.59
N GLU A 133 10.48 -23.46 -10.08
CA GLU A 133 9.28 -23.63 -9.26
C GLU A 133 9.22 -25.00 -8.60
N GLN A 134 9.61 -26.05 -9.33
CA GLN A 134 9.69 -27.41 -8.81
C GLN A 134 10.74 -27.54 -7.70
N ARG A 135 11.90 -26.88 -7.82
CA ARG A 135 12.93 -26.84 -6.76
C ARG A 135 12.43 -26.16 -5.49
N LEU A 136 11.78 -25.00 -5.64
CA LEU A 136 11.18 -24.30 -4.51
C LEU A 136 10.13 -25.17 -3.80
N MET A 137 9.29 -25.86 -4.56
CA MET A 137 8.29 -26.77 -3.99
C MET A 137 8.94 -27.96 -3.26
N MET A 138 10.05 -28.51 -3.79
CA MET A 138 10.81 -29.58 -3.11
C MET A 138 11.38 -29.09 -1.77
N VAL A 139 11.90 -27.85 -1.70
CA VAL A 139 12.37 -27.24 -0.45
C VAL A 139 11.23 -27.04 0.54
N TYR A 140 10.08 -26.52 0.11
CA TYR A 140 8.91 -26.38 0.98
C TYR A 140 8.43 -27.71 1.57
N LEU A 141 8.42 -28.77 0.77
CA LEU A 141 8.02 -30.10 1.23
C LEU A 141 9.03 -30.69 2.22
N SER A 142 10.34 -30.47 2.02
CA SER A 142 11.33 -30.88 3.03
C SER A 142 11.16 -30.12 4.35
N GLN A 143 10.83 -28.82 4.29
CA GLN A 143 10.61 -27.99 5.47
C GLN A 143 9.33 -28.39 6.21
N ALA A 144 8.32 -28.88 5.48
CA ALA A 144 7.10 -29.45 6.04
C ALA A 144 7.31 -30.86 6.64
N GLY A 145 8.51 -31.44 6.54
CA GLY A 145 8.88 -32.71 7.17
C GLY A 145 8.65 -33.95 6.31
N PHE A 146 8.41 -33.80 5.00
CA PHE A 146 8.33 -34.94 4.08
C PHE A 146 9.72 -35.51 3.81
N SER A 147 9.80 -36.84 3.70
CA SER A 147 11.07 -37.52 3.42
C SER A 147 11.51 -37.34 1.96
N ALA A 148 12.82 -37.38 1.72
CA ALA A 148 13.38 -37.26 0.36
C ALA A 148 12.81 -38.33 -0.61
N GLN A 149 12.43 -39.51 -0.09
CA GLN A 149 11.80 -40.57 -0.87
C GLN A 149 10.36 -40.21 -1.29
N GLU A 150 9.57 -39.60 -0.40
CA GLU A 150 8.21 -39.16 -0.71
C GLU A 150 8.22 -38.00 -1.70
N ILE A 151 9.14 -37.05 -1.53
CA ILE A 151 9.35 -35.94 -2.47
C ILE A 151 9.77 -36.47 -3.85
N SER A 152 10.65 -37.47 -3.89
CA SER A 152 11.09 -38.11 -5.14
C SER A 152 9.92 -38.76 -5.91
N ASN A 153 8.97 -39.38 -5.19
CA ASN A 153 7.78 -39.99 -5.76
C ASN A 153 6.79 -38.95 -6.29
N CYS A 154 6.62 -37.81 -5.59
CA CYS A 154 5.73 -36.73 -6.02
C CYS A 154 6.21 -36.07 -7.32
N PHE A 155 7.52 -35.94 -7.50
CA PHE A 155 8.12 -35.25 -8.65
C PHE A 155 8.68 -36.17 -9.72
N GLN A 156 8.55 -37.49 -9.56
CA GLN A 156 9.12 -38.51 -10.46
C GLN A 156 10.62 -38.28 -10.72
N CYS A 157 11.34 -37.85 -9.70
CA CYS A 157 12.77 -37.51 -9.77
C CYS A 157 13.59 -38.54 -8.98
N SER A 158 14.87 -38.69 -9.28
CA SER A 158 15.75 -39.56 -8.49
C SER A 158 15.90 -39.00 -7.06
N PRO A 159 15.89 -39.83 -6.02
CA PRO A 159 16.09 -39.36 -4.64
C PRO A 159 17.44 -38.64 -4.45
N GLN A 160 18.47 -39.00 -5.23
CA GLN A 160 19.76 -38.33 -5.20
C GLN A 160 19.72 -36.90 -5.77
N ASP A 161 18.80 -36.63 -6.68
CA ASP A 161 18.66 -35.29 -7.28
C ASP A 161 17.88 -34.36 -6.34
N VAL A 162 16.93 -34.91 -5.58
CA VAL A 162 16.24 -34.19 -4.50
C VAL A 162 17.24 -33.82 -3.39
N GLU A 163 18.10 -34.74 -2.97
CA GLU A 163 19.13 -34.46 -1.97
C GLU A 163 20.14 -33.39 -2.42
N LYS A 164 20.52 -33.36 -3.71
CA LYS A 164 21.39 -32.31 -4.26
C LYS A 164 20.73 -30.93 -4.24
N VAL A 165 19.46 -30.84 -4.65
CA VAL A 165 18.70 -29.58 -4.63
C VAL A 165 18.54 -29.08 -3.19
N LEU A 166 18.26 -29.96 -2.25
CA LEU A 166 18.16 -29.61 -0.83
C LEU A 166 19.51 -29.22 -0.23
N ALA A 167 20.62 -29.77 -0.72
CA ALA A 167 21.97 -29.44 -0.26
C ALA A 167 22.51 -28.12 -0.86
N GLU A 168 22.09 -27.74 -2.06
CA GLU A 168 22.47 -26.47 -2.70
C GLU A 168 21.84 -25.24 -2.02
N ASP A 169 20.66 -25.40 -1.37
CA ASP A 169 19.93 -24.32 -0.69
C ASP A 169 20.20 -24.21 0.82
N ILE A 170 21.11 -25.01 1.39
CA ILE A 170 21.60 -24.79 2.77
C ILE A 170 22.63 -23.65 2.70
N PRO A 171 22.37 -22.47 3.30
CA PRO A 171 23.37 -21.42 3.34
C PRO A 171 24.60 -21.93 4.10
N ARG A 172 25.76 -21.97 3.43
CA ARG A 172 27.05 -22.17 4.10
C ARG A 172 27.18 -21.15 5.23
N PRO A 173 27.37 -21.57 6.49
CA PRO A 173 27.51 -20.65 7.61
C PRO A 173 28.93 -20.10 7.71
N ASP A 174 29.56 -19.71 6.60
CA ASP A 174 30.96 -19.27 6.60
C ASP A 174 31.11 -17.95 5.84
N SER A 175 30.65 -16.87 6.46
CA SER A 175 31.25 -15.55 6.26
C SER A 175 31.09 -14.75 7.55
N GLU A 176 31.85 -15.18 8.56
CA GLU A 176 32.23 -14.36 9.69
C GLU A 176 32.76 -13.01 9.21
N THR A 177 32.22 -11.96 9.83
CA THR A 177 32.87 -10.69 10.16
C THR A 177 34.32 -10.50 9.67
N ALA A 178 34.50 -9.56 8.74
CA ALA A 178 35.73 -8.80 8.57
C ALA A 178 35.38 -7.31 8.45
#